data_AF-A0AB74ESP6-F1
#
_entry.id   AF-A0AB74ESP6-F1
#
_cell.length_a   1.000
_cell.length_b   1.000
_cell.length_c   1.000
_cell.angle_alpha   90.00
_cell.angle_beta   90.00
_cell.angle_gamma   90.00
#
_symmetry.space_group_name_H-M   'P 1'
#
loop_
_entity.id
_entity.type
_entity.pdbx_description
1 polymer ?
#
loop_
_entity_poly.entity_id
_entity_poly.type
_entity_poly.pdbx_seq_one_letter_code
_entity_poly.pdbx_strand_id
1 'polypeptide(L)'
;MRHSGGLPAQNICFSLKHLKRHCFSWYKSRFTILEVWRLIMARVCKVTGKRPMSGNNVSHANNKTKRRFLPNLQSRRFWVESENRWVRLRVSNAALRTIDKVGIDVVLADLRARGEA
;
A
#
# COMPACT_ATOMS: atom_id res chain seq x y z
N MET A 1 -39.22 -68.01 32.20
CA MET A 1 -38.49 -67.26 31.16
C MET A 1 -37.01 -67.53 31.41
N ARG A 2 -36.43 -68.65 30.91
CA ARG A 2 -35.60 -68.75 29.67
C ARG A 2 -34.98 -67.41 29.27
N HIS A 3 -33.70 -67.23 28.99
CA HIS A 3 -32.47 -68.03 29.01
C HIS A 3 -31.33 -67.04 28.74
N SER A 4 -30.08 -67.42 29.05
CA SER A 4 -28.81 -67.04 28.39
C SER A 4 -28.43 -65.54 28.37
N GLY A 5 -27.30 -65.09 28.91
CA GLY A 5 -25.98 -65.71 28.89
C GLY A 5 -25.15 -65.14 27.73
N GLY A 6 -24.31 -64.15 28.05
CA GLY A 6 -23.01 -63.81 27.45
C GLY A 6 -22.91 -63.50 25.94
N LEU A 7 -22.24 -62.39 25.60
CA LEU A 7 -20.94 -62.39 24.90
C LEU A 7 -20.42 -60.96 24.73
N PRO A 8 -19.12 -60.70 24.96
CA PRO A 8 -18.46 -59.42 24.67
C PRO A 8 -17.97 -59.40 23.21
N ALA A 9 -18.44 -58.41 22.44
CA ALA A 9 -18.01 -58.20 21.07
C ALA A 9 -16.77 -57.27 21.00
N GLN A 10 -15.63 -57.91 20.76
CA GLN A 10 -14.69 -57.60 19.67
C GLN A 10 -14.01 -56.21 19.65
N ASN A 11 -12.73 -56.27 20.02
CA ASN A 11 -11.62 -55.46 19.50
C ASN A 11 -11.76 -55.12 18.02
N ILE A 12 -11.38 -53.90 17.62
CA ILE A 12 -10.35 -53.64 16.60
C ILE A 12 -9.70 -52.28 16.91
N CYS A 13 -8.39 -52.34 17.14
CA CYS A 13 -7.47 -51.21 17.20
C CYS A 13 -7.11 -50.81 15.75
N PHE A 14 -7.26 -49.55 15.34
CA PHE A 14 -6.52 -49.01 14.18
C PHE A 14 -6.19 -47.53 14.36
N SER A 15 -4.93 -47.29 14.74
CA SER A 15 -4.08 -46.13 14.45
C SER A 15 -4.69 -45.00 13.61
N LEU A 16 -5.03 -43.87 14.26
CA LEU A 16 -4.99 -42.55 13.62
C LEU A 16 -3.72 -41.80 14.06
N LYS A 17 -2.60 -42.10 13.38
CA LYS A 17 -1.57 -41.09 13.14
C LYS A 17 -2.17 -39.99 12.26
N HIS A 18 -2.88 -39.02 12.85
CA HIS A 18 -2.95 -37.64 12.32
C HIS A 18 -3.93 -36.81 13.15
N LEU A 19 -3.49 -36.23 14.26
CA LEU A 19 -4.10 -34.99 14.75
C LEU A 19 -3.08 -34.09 15.43
N LYS A 20 -1.88 -33.98 14.85
CA LYS A 20 -0.97 -32.84 15.04
C LYS A 20 -0.88 -32.08 13.72
N ARG A 21 -2.00 -31.52 13.27
CA ARG A 21 -2.07 -30.70 12.06
C ARG A 21 -3.08 -29.56 12.14
N HIS A 22 -3.33 -28.98 13.30
CA HIS A 22 -4.16 -27.78 13.41
C HIS A 22 -3.64 -26.83 14.50
N CYS A 23 -2.41 -26.34 14.35
CA CYS A 23 -1.97 -25.15 15.07
C CYS A 23 -0.74 -24.50 14.41
N PHE A 24 -0.80 -24.21 13.11
CA PHE A 24 0.26 -23.41 12.47
C PHE A 24 -0.22 -22.74 11.17
N SER A 25 -1.33 -22.01 11.22
CA SER A 25 -1.73 -21.16 10.09
C SER A 25 -2.64 -20.01 10.50
N TRP A 26 -2.19 -19.18 11.44
CA TRP A 26 -2.80 -17.86 11.69
C TRP A 26 -1.72 -16.80 11.98
N TYR A 27 -0.60 -16.88 11.27
CA TYR A 27 0.43 -15.84 11.26
C TYR A 27 1.03 -15.71 9.86
N LYS A 28 0.19 -15.41 8.86
CA LYS A 28 0.66 -15.02 7.50
C LYS A 28 -0.47 -14.29 6.77
N SER A 29 -0.94 -13.19 7.37
CA SER A 29 -1.75 -12.16 6.69
C SER A 29 -1.83 -10.92 7.56
N ARG A 30 -0.66 -10.39 7.94
CA ARG A 30 -0.53 -9.02 8.41
C ARG A 30 0.03 -8.20 7.25
N PHE A 31 -0.71 -8.17 6.15
CA PHE A 31 -0.47 -7.19 5.09
C PHE A 31 -0.74 -5.82 5.73
N THR A 32 0.33 -5.05 5.83
CA THR A 32 0.57 -3.97 6.77
C THR A 32 -0.32 -2.74 6.50
N ILE A 33 -1.38 -2.57 7.30
CA ILE A 33 -2.14 -1.29 7.41
C ILE A 33 -1.20 -0.09 7.63
N LEU A 34 -0.04 -0.32 8.26
CA LEU A 34 1.00 0.70 8.50
C LEU A 34 1.71 1.20 7.23
N GLU A 35 1.71 0.44 6.13
CA GLU A 35 2.46 0.76 4.91
C GLU A 35 1.65 1.65 3.96
N VAL A 36 0.34 1.40 3.89
CA VAL A 36 -0.63 2.24 3.16
C VAL A 36 -0.75 3.63 3.78
N TRP A 37 -0.70 3.73 5.11
CA TRP A 37 -0.81 5.02 5.82
C TRP A 37 0.40 5.95 5.59
N ARG A 38 1.59 5.39 5.37
CA ARG A 38 2.83 6.16 5.11
C ARG A 38 2.80 6.93 3.80
N LEU A 39 2.15 6.39 2.76
CA LEU A 39 2.07 7.02 1.43
C LEU A 39 0.92 8.03 1.29
N ILE A 40 -0.12 7.91 2.13
CA ILE A 40 -1.28 8.82 2.13
C ILE A 40 -0.96 10.13 2.88
N MET A 41 -0.14 10.07 3.93
CA MET A 41 0.34 11.24 4.70
C MET A 41 1.59 11.92 4.12
N ALA A 42 2.38 11.24 3.30
CA ALA A 42 3.62 11.79 2.75
C ALA A 42 3.32 12.85 1.66
N ARG A 43 3.77 14.09 1.88
CA ARG A 43 3.69 15.20 0.91
C ARG A 43 4.66 14.98 -0.26
N VAL A 44 4.40 13.96 -1.07
CA VAL A 44 5.21 13.55 -2.22
C VAL A 44 4.38 13.63 -3.50
N CYS A 45 4.98 14.15 -4.58
CA CYS A 45 4.34 14.15 -5.89
C CYS A 45 4.51 12.77 -6.54
N LYS A 46 3.41 12.13 -6.97
CA LYS A 46 3.43 10.79 -7.59
C LYS A 46 4.17 10.75 -8.93
N VAL A 47 3.95 11.76 -9.76
CA VAL A 47 4.56 11.85 -11.10
C VAL A 47 6.08 12.04 -11.03
N THR A 48 6.53 13.01 -10.24
CA THR A 48 7.95 13.46 -10.20
C THR A 48 8.72 13.01 -8.97
N GLY A 49 8.08 12.37 -7.99
CA GLY A 49 8.71 11.93 -6.75
C GLY A 49 9.17 13.06 -5.82
N LYS A 50 8.83 14.34 -6.08
CA LYS A 50 9.30 15.48 -5.27
C LYS A 50 8.91 15.34 -3.80
N ARG A 51 9.90 15.37 -2.90
CA ARG A 51 9.73 15.19 -1.45
C ARG A 51 10.03 16.49 -0.69
N PRO A 52 9.55 16.64 0.56
CA PRO A 52 9.93 17.74 1.43
C PRO A 52 11.45 17.73 1.68
N MET A 53 12.07 18.90 1.61
CA MET A 53 13.49 19.09 1.89
C MET A 53 13.66 19.80 3.23
N SER A 54 14.66 19.40 4.03
CA SER A 54 15.04 20.11 5.25
C SER A 54 16.05 21.21 4.94
N GLY A 55 15.98 22.31 5.67
CA GLY A 55 17.03 23.34 5.66
C GLY A 55 16.85 24.32 6.81
N ASN A 56 17.45 25.50 6.72
CA ASN A 56 17.39 26.52 7.77
C ASN A 56 16.79 27.82 7.25
N ASN A 57 16.09 28.59 8.09
CA ASN A 57 16.00 30.04 7.91
C ASN A 57 17.30 30.64 8.44
N VAL A 58 17.87 31.59 7.71
CA VAL A 58 19.11 32.29 8.08
C VAL A 58 18.77 33.77 8.21
N SER A 59 19.01 34.36 9.38
CA SER A 59 18.83 35.81 9.57
C SER A 59 20.01 36.60 9.02
N HIS A 60 19.88 37.92 8.93
CA HIS A 60 20.99 38.81 8.57
C HIS A 60 22.21 38.66 9.52
N ALA A 61 21.98 38.30 10.78
CA ALA A 61 23.01 37.99 11.76
C ALA A 61 23.49 36.53 11.72
N ASN A 62 23.13 35.75 10.69
CA ASN A 62 23.45 34.35 10.50
C ASN A 62 22.94 33.37 11.59
N ASN A 63 21.92 33.75 12.36
CA ASN A 63 21.26 32.81 13.25
C ASN A 63 20.42 31.81 12.42
N LYS A 64 20.61 30.50 12.67
CA LYS A 64 20.03 29.41 11.88
C LYS A 64 18.91 28.71 12.64
N THR A 65 17.68 28.82 12.16
CA THR A 65 16.53 28.05 12.69
C THR A 65 16.09 26.98 11.70
N LYS A 66 15.72 25.78 12.18
CA LYS A 66 15.34 24.66 11.31
C LYS A 66 14.00 24.94 10.61
N ARG A 67 13.91 24.60 9.32
CA ARG A 67 12.67 24.68 8.53
C ARG A 67 12.51 23.50 7.57
N ARG A 68 11.28 23.31 7.09
CA ARG A 68 10.94 22.34 6.05
C ARG A 68 10.46 23.06 4.80
N PHE A 69 11.08 22.78 3.66
CA PHE A 69 10.64 23.24 2.34
C PHE A 69 9.66 22.22 1.78
N LEU A 70 8.42 22.64 1.61
CA LEU A 70 7.33 21.78 1.15
C LEU A 70 7.13 21.95 -0.36
N PRO A 71 6.94 20.85 -1.12
CA PRO A 71 6.52 20.95 -2.51
C PRO A 71 5.12 21.58 -2.60
N ASN A 72 4.91 22.48 -3.57
CA ASN A 72 3.59 23.01 -3.91
C ASN A 72 2.75 21.93 -4.60
N LEU A 73 2.11 21.06 -3.80
CA LEU A 73 1.25 19.98 -4.24
C LEU A 73 -0.19 20.47 -4.38
N GLN A 74 -0.73 20.37 -5.59
CA GLN A 74 -2.10 20.74 -5.91
C GLN A 74 -2.88 19.53 -6.40
N SER A 75 -4.14 19.42 -6.00
CA SER A 75 -5.07 18.41 -6.51
C SER A 75 -5.72 18.95 -7.79
N ARG A 76 -5.40 18.36 -8.94
CA ARG A 76 -5.94 18.75 -10.25
C ARG A 76 -6.64 17.55 -10.90
N ARG A 77 -7.57 17.84 -11.81
CA ARG A 77 -8.29 16.86 -12.62
C ARG A 77 -7.71 16.87 -14.03
N PHE A 78 -7.42 15.70 -14.57
CA PHE A 78 -7.00 15.53 -15.96
C PHE A 78 -8.06 14.71 -16.69
N TRP A 79 -8.39 15.12 -17.91
CA TRP A 79 -9.18 14.31 -18.82
C TRP A 79 -8.26 13.31 -19.50
N VAL A 80 -8.67 12.05 -19.53
CA VAL A 80 -7.92 10.97 -20.17
C VAL A 80 -8.77 10.44 -21.31
N GLU A 81 -8.28 10.60 -22.53
CA GLU A 81 -9.01 10.20 -23.74
C GLU A 81 -9.12 8.68 -23.86
N SER A 82 -8.06 7.95 -23.48
CA SER A 82 -8.00 6.49 -23.55
C SER A 82 -9.05 5.77 -22.68
N GLU A 83 -9.44 6.38 -21.56
CA GLU A 83 -10.41 5.80 -20.61
C GLU A 83 -11.72 6.59 -20.54
N ASN A 84 -11.82 7.67 -21.32
CA ASN A 84 -12.94 8.61 -21.36
C ASN A 84 -13.41 9.05 -19.95
N ARG A 85 -12.47 9.28 -19.04
CA ARG A 85 -12.75 9.61 -17.63
C ARG A 85 -11.84 10.70 -17.07
N TRP A 86 -12.34 11.36 -16.04
CA TRP A 86 -11.54 12.31 -15.26
C TRP A 86 -10.71 11.58 -14.19
N VAL A 87 -9.39 11.77 -14.21
CA VAL A 87 -8.48 11.26 -13.18
C VAL A 87 -8.04 12.42 -12.28
N ARG A 88 -8.14 12.25 -10.96
CA ARG A 88 -7.67 13.23 -9.97
C ARG A 88 -6.26 12.85 -9.52
N LEU A 89 -5.29 13.74 -9.75
CA LEU A 89 -3.91 13.52 -9.31
C LEU A 89 -3.44 14.67 -8.41
N ARG A 90 -2.64 14.32 -7.40
CA ARG A 90 -1.89 15.28 -6.58
C ARG A 90 -0.54 15.54 -7.24
N VAL A 91 -0.43 16.68 -7.90
CA VAL A 91 0.71 17.03 -8.75
C VAL A 91 1.44 18.26 -8.24
N SER A 92 2.75 18.31 -8.48
CA SER A 92 3.54 19.52 -8.27
C SER A 92 3.60 20.35 -9.56
N ASN A 93 4.00 21.61 -9.47
CA ASN A 93 4.12 22.46 -10.67
C ASN A 93 5.09 21.91 -11.73
N ALA A 94 6.16 21.21 -11.30
CA ALA A 94 7.04 20.54 -12.26
C ALA A 94 6.38 19.35 -12.94
N ALA A 95 5.49 18.63 -12.23
CA ALA A 95 4.74 17.54 -12.82
C ALA A 95 3.74 18.03 -13.87
N LEU A 96 3.12 19.21 -13.66
CA LEU A 96 2.27 19.84 -14.68
C LEU A 96 3.04 20.05 -15.98
N ARG A 97 4.23 20.66 -15.89
CA ARG A 97 5.11 20.86 -17.07
C ARG A 97 5.50 19.56 -17.76
N THR A 98 5.70 18.48 -17.01
CA THR A 98 5.99 17.15 -17.58
C THR A 98 4.77 16.59 -18.31
N ILE A 99 3.58 16.69 -17.71
CA ILE A 99 2.32 16.22 -18.31
C ILE A 99 2.04 16.99 -19.60
N ASP A 100 2.21 18.30 -19.60
CA ASP A 100 1.97 19.14 -20.79
C ASP A 100 2.94 18.80 -21.94
N LYS A 101 4.17 18.36 -21.62
CA LYS A 101 5.20 18.03 -22.62
C LYS A 101 5.07 16.61 -23.18
N VAL A 102 4.78 15.62 -22.33
CA VAL A 102 4.82 14.19 -22.70
C VAL A 102 3.42 13.64 -22.99
N GLY A 103 2.38 14.26 -22.44
CA GLY A 103 1.01 13.76 -22.46
C GLY A 103 0.64 12.98 -21.19
N ILE A 104 -0.66 12.91 -20.90
CA ILE A 104 -1.17 12.27 -19.67
C ILE A 104 -1.11 10.74 -19.74
N ASP A 105 -1.32 10.14 -20.92
CA ASP A 105 -1.38 8.69 -21.09
C ASP A 105 -0.06 8.00 -20.77
N VAL A 106 1.06 8.55 -21.25
CA VAL A 106 2.41 8.04 -20.97
C VAL A 106 2.72 8.12 -19.47
N VAL A 107 2.38 9.25 -18.84
CA VAL A 107 2.59 9.44 -17.40
C VAL A 107 1.77 8.42 -16.60
N LEU A 108 0.53 8.13 -17.01
CA LEU A 108 -0.30 7.12 -16.36
C LEU A 108 0.24 5.70 -16.56
N ALA A 109 0.75 5.38 -17.75
CA ALA A 109 1.43 4.11 -18.01
C ALA A 109 2.65 3.92 -17.08
N ASP A 110 3.48 4.95 -16.94
CA ASP A 110 4.64 4.91 -16.04
C ASP A 110 4.23 4.79 -14.57
N LEU A 111 3.13 5.42 -14.17
CA LEU A 111 2.60 5.33 -12.80
C LEU A 111 2.05 3.92 -12.52
N ARG A 112 1.40 3.28 -13.49
CA ARG A 112 0.95 1.88 -13.40
C ARG A 112 2.09 0.90 -13.28
N ALA A 113 3.14 1.09 -14.10
CA ALA A 113 4.35 0.27 -14.02
C ALA A 113 5.02 0.35 -12.63
N ARG A 114 4.92 1.51 -11.97
CA ARG A 114 5.42 1.75 -10.61
C ARG A 114 4.46 1.28 -9.49
N GLY A 115 3.24 0.87 -9.82
CA GLY A 115 2.22 0.48 -8.84
C GLY A 115 1.67 1.66 -8.02
N GLU A 116 1.74 2.88 -8.54
CA GLU A 116 1.32 4.11 -7.85
C GLU A 116 -0.02 4.69 -8.37
N ALA A 117 -0.67 4.01 -9.32
CA ALA A 117 -1.90 4.43 -10.01
C ALA A 117 -3.17 3.77 -9.48
#